data_AF-A0A6H1LGR1-F1
#
_entry.id   AF-A0A6H1LGR1-F1
#
_cell.length_a   1.000
_cell.length_b   1.000
_cell.length_c   1.000
_cell.angle_alpha   90.00
_cell.angle_beta   90.00
_cell.angle_gamma   90.00
#
_symmetry.space_group_name_H-M   'P 1'
#
loop_
_entity.id
_entity.type
_entity.pdbx_description
1 polymer ?
#
loop_
_entity_poly.entity_id
_entity_poly.type
_entity_poly.pdbx_seq_one_letter_code
_entity_poly.pdbx_strand_id
1 'polypeptide(L)'
;MRRRGGQRRQCAPGAACGAASDGHIAQLVREADVAYHAGNREGNERSIGIEHEGVVDAPDRWFTDTAYRASAELAADIGARYDIPVDREHIVGHNEVPGATHTDPGPYWDWDRYLRLVRAAR
;
A
#
# COMPACT_ATOMS: atom_id res chain seq x y z
N MET A 1 34.43 15.82 -1.53
CA MET A 1 33.85 14.46 -1.50
C MET A 1 33.29 14.18 -0.10
N ARG A 2 31.99 14.38 0.14
CA ARG A 2 31.31 13.98 1.39
C ARG A 2 29.91 13.47 1.00
N ARG A 3 29.72 12.15 1.06
CA ARG A 3 28.44 11.49 0.79
C ARG A 3 27.47 11.83 1.93
N ARG A 4 26.30 12.39 1.60
CA ARG A 4 25.20 12.60 2.55
C ARG A 4 24.68 11.23 2.99
N GLY A 5 24.56 11.05 4.31
CA GLY A 5 24.06 9.83 4.93
C GLY A 5 22.59 9.62 4.60
N GLY A 6 22.29 8.53 3.90
CA GLY A 6 20.95 8.00 3.77
C GLY A 6 20.50 7.45 5.12
N GLN A 7 19.38 7.96 5.63
CA GLN A 7 18.67 7.32 6.73
C GLN A 7 18.20 5.95 6.25
N ARG A 8 18.85 4.90 6.75
CA ARG A 8 18.38 3.52 6.61
C ARG A 8 17.07 3.43 7.41
N ARG A 9 15.94 3.27 6.72
CA ARG A 9 14.66 2.89 7.34
C ARG A 9 14.52 1.38 7.15
N GLN A 10 14.60 0.63 8.24
CA GLN A 10 14.39 -0.83 8.29
C GLN A 10 13.70 -1.18 9.62
N CYS A 11 12.64 -2.02 9.57
CA CYS A 11 12.28 -3.09 10.53
C CYS A 11 10.95 -3.80 10.13
N ALA A 12 11.01 -5.14 9.91
CA ALA A 12 10.05 -6.19 9.42
C ALA A 12 9.04 -6.78 10.48
N PRO A 13 7.80 -7.32 10.22
CA PRO A 13 7.44 -8.63 9.55
C PRO A 13 6.06 -8.75 8.79
N GLY A 14 5.95 -9.17 7.53
CA GLY A 14 4.69 -9.70 6.91
C GLY A 14 3.82 -8.97 5.85
N ALA A 15 4.07 -7.72 5.41
CA ALA A 15 3.48 -7.00 4.25
C ALA A 15 4.25 -5.67 4.08
N ALA A 16 3.91 -4.73 3.20
CA ALA A 16 4.33 -3.34 3.43
C ALA A 16 3.24 -2.67 4.29
N CYS A 17 3.35 -2.71 5.63
CA CYS A 17 2.26 -2.20 6.46
C CYS A 17 2.32 -0.68 6.67
N GLY A 18 1.15 -0.10 6.48
CA GLY A 18 0.64 1.02 7.24
C GLY A 18 1.28 2.33 6.86
N ALA A 19 0.69 3.07 5.91
CA ALA A 19 0.63 4.51 6.10
C ALA A 19 -0.28 4.74 7.31
N ALA A 20 0.30 4.92 8.49
CA ALA A 20 -0.48 5.29 9.67
C ALA A 20 -1.19 6.64 9.39
N SER A 21 -2.16 6.99 10.23
CA SER A 21 -2.86 8.27 10.08
C SER A 21 -1.91 9.49 10.05
N ASP A 22 -0.70 9.34 10.62
CA ASP A 22 0.40 10.31 10.63
C ASP A 22 1.42 10.16 9.47
N GLY A 23 1.24 9.20 8.57
CA GLY A 23 2.10 8.92 7.42
C GLY A 23 3.36 8.11 7.72
N HIS A 24 3.52 7.57 8.93
CA HIS A 24 4.56 6.58 9.19
C HIS A 24 4.38 5.37 8.25
N ILE A 25 5.47 4.73 7.82
CA ILE A 25 5.47 3.51 7.00
C ILE A 25 6.32 2.44 7.71
N ALA A 26 5.73 1.27 7.95
CA ALA A 26 6.39 0.13 8.56
C ALA A 26 6.47 -1.05 7.58
N GLN A 27 7.63 -1.28 6.98
CA GLN A 27 7.80 -2.46 6.14
C GLN A 27 7.86 -3.70 6.99
N LEU A 28 6.89 -4.59 6.80
CA LEU A 28 6.75 -5.82 7.51
C LEU A 28 7.47 -6.96 6.72
N VAL A 29 7.11 -7.33 5.50
CA VAL A 29 7.80 -8.39 4.73
C VAL A 29 8.63 -7.76 3.63
N ARG A 30 9.73 -8.42 3.24
CA ARG A 30 10.47 -8.00 2.05
C ARG A 30 9.59 -8.23 0.83
N GLU A 31 9.57 -7.31 -0.11
CA GLU A 31 8.80 -7.44 -1.36
C GLU A 31 9.16 -8.71 -2.17
N ALA A 32 10.35 -9.30 -1.93
CA ALA A 32 10.79 -10.55 -2.53
C ALA A 32 10.31 -11.83 -1.81
N ASP A 33 9.68 -11.71 -0.64
CA ASP A 33 9.08 -12.82 0.10
C ASP A 33 7.56 -12.75 0.03
N VAL A 34 6.89 -13.90 0.21
CA VAL A 34 5.42 -13.99 0.15
C VAL A 34 4.80 -13.56 1.50
N ALA A 35 3.97 -12.52 1.46
CA ALA A 35 3.12 -12.09 2.57
C ALA A 35 1.75 -12.80 2.52
N TYR A 36 1.13 -13.06 3.68
CA TYR A 36 -0.20 -13.67 3.75
C TYR A 36 -1.27 -12.61 4.05
N HIS A 37 -1.59 -11.78 3.07
CA HIS A 37 -2.48 -10.62 3.26
C HIS A 37 -3.81 -10.73 2.50
N ALA A 38 -3.84 -11.41 1.36
CA ALA A 38 -4.98 -11.37 0.43
C ALA A 38 -6.10 -12.39 0.72
N GLY A 39 -5.92 -13.28 1.71
CA GLY A 39 -6.81 -14.43 1.95
C GLY A 39 -6.86 -15.45 0.78
N ASN A 40 -6.05 -15.24 -0.26
CA ASN A 40 -5.99 -16.01 -1.49
C ASN A 40 -4.52 -16.32 -1.79
N ARG A 41 -4.19 -17.60 -1.99
CA ARG A 41 -2.80 -18.03 -2.21
C ARG A 41 -2.19 -17.43 -3.48
N GLU A 42 -2.92 -17.43 -4.58
CA GLU A 42 -2.42 -16.85 -5.84
C GLU A 42 -2.19 -15.35 -5.70
N GLY A 43 -3.12 -14.64 -5.03
CA GLY A 43 -2.95 -13.23 -4.70
C GLY A 43 -1.69 -12.98 -3.88
N ASN A 44 -1.48 -13.74 -2.80
CA ASN A 44 -0.30 -13.62 -1.94
C ASN A 44 1.02 -13.86 -2.71
N GLU A 45 1.08 -14.86 -3.58
CA GLU A 45 2.29 -15.22 -4.32
C GLU A 45 2.62 -14.25 -5.47
N ARG A 46 1.66 -13.40 -5.88
CA ARG A 46 1.77 -12.55 -7.08
C ARG A 46 1.53 -11.06 -6.81
N SER A 47 1.46 -10.64 -5.55
CA SER A 47 1.21 -9.23 -5.20
C SER A 47 2.02 -8.79 -3.98
N ILE A 48 2.03 -7.47 -3.77
CA ILE A 48 2.57 -6.82 -2.58
C ILE A 48 1.40 -6.15 -1.86
N GLY A 49 1.12 -6.56 -0.63
CA GLY A 49 0.09 -5.94 0.21
C GLY A 49 0.55 -4.62 0.83
N ILE A 50 -0.26 -3.57 0.69
CA ILE A 50 -0.14 -2.32 1.45
C ILE A 50 -1.37 -2.19 2.34
N GLU A 51 -1.15 -2.14 3.65
CA GLU A 51 -2.23 -1.99 4.64
C GLU A 51 -2.34 -0.53 5.09
N HIS A 52 -3.54 -0.07 5.45
CA HIS A 52 -3.77 1.25 6.03
C HIS A 52 -4.33 1.10 7.44
N GLU A 53 -3.81 1.88 8.39
CA GLU A 53 -4.39 1.93 9.72
C GLU A 53 -5.80 2.52 9.66
N GLY A 54 -6.79 1.78 10.16
CA GLY A 54 -8.09 2.36 10.46
C GLY A 54 -9.29 1.43 10.34
N VAL A 55 -10.46 2.08 10.27
CA VAL A 55 -11.76 1.43 10.15
C VAL A 55 -12.48 2.01 8.94
N VAL A 56 -12.94 1.13 8.04
CA VAL A 56 -13.55 1.52 6.76
C VAL A 56 -14.75 2.47 6.91
N ASP A 57 -15.54 2.32 7.97
CA ASP A 57 -16.74 3.12 8.22
C ASP A 57 -16.49 4.46 8.97
N ALA A 58 -15.22 4.82 9.19
CA ALA A 58 -14.85 6.10 9.79
C ALA A 58 -13.82 6.87 8.93
N PRO A 59 -14.15 7.17 7.65
CA PRO A 59 -13.21 7.73 6.68
C PRO A 59 -12.63 9.08 7.10
N ASP A 60 -13.42 9.95 7.73
CA ASP A 60 -12.96 11.28 8.19
C ASP A 60 -11.82 11.21 9.21
N ARG A 61 -11.74 10.09 9.95
CA ARG A 61 -10.68 9.85 10.94
C ARG A 61 -9.47 9.16 10.32
N TRP A 62 -9.70 8.18 9.46
CA TRP A 62 -8.65 7.23 9.05
C TRP A 62 -8.10 7.47 7.66
N PHE A 63 -8.88 8.04 6.75
CA PHE A 63 -8.48 8.25 5.36
C PHE A 63 -7.87 9.66 5.17
N THR A 64 -6.86 9.94 5.99
CA THR A 64 -6.19 11.25 6.06
C THR A 64 -5.38 11.53 4.79
N ASP A 65 -5.20 12.82 4.45
CA ASP A 65 -4.35 13.20 3.31
C ASP A 65 -2.91 12.71 3.47
N THR A 66 -2.42 12.72 4.71
CA THR A 66 -1.09 12.22 5.05
C THR A 66 -0.96 10.72 4.76
N ALA A 67 -1.96 9.90 5.15
CA ALA A 67 -1.96 8.48 4.86
C ALA A 67 -2.02 8.19 3.35
N TYR A 68 -2.91 8.90 2.62
CA TYR A 68 -3.02 8.77 1.16
C TYR A 68 -1.70 9.07 0.45
N ARG A 69 -1.03 10.17 0.80
CA ARG A 69 0.24 10.58 0.17
C ARG A 69 1.37 9.60 0.47
N ALA A 70 1.56 9.24 1.73
CA ALA A 70 2.62 8.31 2.12
C ALA A 70 2.44 6.94 1.44
N SER A 71 1.21 6.44 1.40
CA SER A 71 0.89 5.20 0.68
C SER A 71 1.11 5.34 -0.83
N ALA A 72 0.72 6.47 -1.43
CA ALA A 72 0.85 6.68 -2.86
C ALA A 72 2.33 6.77 -3.30
N GLU A 73 3.17 7.43 -2.50
CA GLU A 73 4.63 7.48 -2.71
C GLU A 73 5.25 6.08 -2.64
N LEU A 74 4.85 5.27 -1.66
CA LEU A 74 5.30 3.87 -1.55
C LEU A 74 4.85 3.04 -2.76
N ALA A 75 3.58 3.13 -3.16
CA ALA A 75 3.06 2.39 -4.30
C ALA A 75 3.71 2.84 -5.63
N ALA A 76 4.04 4.13 -5.77
CA ALA A 76 4.76 4.67 -6.92
C ALA A 76 6.18 4.07 -7.03
N ASP A 77 6.91 4.03 -5.91
CA ASP A 77 8.26 3.46 -5.84
C ASP A 77 8.27 1.95 -6.13
N ILE A 78 7.35 1.19 -5.52
CA ILE A 78 7.16 -0.24 -5.79
C ILE A 78 6.82 -0.46 -7.27
N GLY A 79 5.86 0.32 -7.79
CA GLY A 79 5.44 0.20 -9.18
C GLY A 79 6.55 0.54 -10.17
N ALA A 80 7.42 1.50 -9.86
CA ALA A 80 8.60 1.80 -10.68
C ALA A 80 9.67 0.69 -10.59
N ARG A 81 9.84 0.06 -9.43
CA ARG A 81 10.82 -1.00 -9.20
C ARG A 81 10.48 -2.31 -9.93
N TYR A 82 9.19 -2.60 -10.08
CA TYR A 82 8.69 -3.85 -10.66
C TYR A 82 7.92 -3.68 -11.97
N ASP A 83 7.97 -2.49 -12.57
CA ASP A 83 7.26 -2.16 -13.82
C ASP A 83 5.74 -2.44 -13.76
N ILE A 84 5.12 -2.24 -12.58
CA ILE A 84 3.69 -2.46 -12.38
C ILE A 84 2.91 -1.24 -12.90
N PRO A 85 1.96 -1.38 -13.84
CA PRO A 85 1.13 -0.26 -14.29
C PRO A 85 0.32 0.40 -13.16
N VAL A 86 0.13 1.72 -13.24
CA VAL A 86 -0.65 2.48 -12.25
C VAL A 86 -2.08 2.65 -12.77
N ASP A 87 -2.85 1.58 -12.60
CA ASP A 87 -4.26 1.46 -12.96
C ASP A 87 -5.00 0.51 -12.02
N ARG A 88 -6.30 0.32 -12.27
CA ARG A 88 -7.20 -0.52 -11.45
C ARG A 88 -7.12 -2.01 -11.77
N GLU A 89 -6.38 -2.40 -12.81
CA GLU A 89 -6.12 -3.81 -13.09
C GLU A 89 -4.98 -4.34 -12.21
N HIS A 90 -4.03 -3.47 -11.84
CA HIS A 90 -2.83 -3.86 -11.11
C HIS A 90 -2.78 -3.34 -9.66
N ILE A 91 -3.47 -2.24 -9.37
CA ILE A 91 -3.67 -1.75 -8.00
C ILE A 91 -5.13 -2.01 -7.67
N VAL A 92 -5.38 -2.98 -6.80
CA VAL A 92 -6.71 -3.48 -6.43
C VAL A 92 -6.93 -3.40 -4.92
N GLY A 93 -8.19 -3.35 -4.50
CA GLY A 93 -8.60 -3.50 -3.11
C GLY A 93 -8.65 -4.96 -2.70
N HIS A 94 -8.55 -5.22 -1.40
CA HIS A 94 -8.63 -6.58 -0.87
C HIS A 94 -9.99 -7.22 -1.17
N ASN A 95 -11.07 -6.44 -1.10
CA ASN A 95 -12.42 -6.84 -1.50
C ASN A 95 -12.58 -7.23 -2.97
N GLU A 96 -11.61 -6.92 -3.84
CA GLU A 96 -11.62 -7.27 -5.27
C GLU A 96 -10.80 -8.54 -5.56
N VAL A 97 -10.07 -9.07 -4.59
CA VAL A 97 -9.33 -10.33 -4.73
C VAL A 97 -10.31 -11.49 -4.91
N PRO A 98 -10.07 -12.43 -5.85
CA PRO A 98 -10.94 -13.59 -6.03
C PRO A 98 -11.16 -14.39 -4.75
N GLY A 99 -12.42 -14.55 -4.35
CA GLY A 99 -12.80 -15.25 -3.12
C GLY A 99 -12.68 -14.42 -1.85
N ALA A 100 -12.49 -13.09 -1.96
CA ALA A 100 -12.44 -12.21 -0.80
C ALA A 100 -13.73 -12.27 0.03
N THR A 101 -13.55 -12.48 1.33
CA THR A 101 -14.59 -12.30 2.36
C THR A 101 -14.45 -10.97 3.08
N HIS A 102 -13.48 -10.16 2.68
CA HIS A 102 -13.10 -8.90 3.27
C HIS A 102 -13.79 -7.73 2.57
N THR A 103 -13.97 -6.63 3.30
CA THR A 103 -14.67 -5.43 2.80
C THR A 103 -13.74 -4.24 2.58
N ASP A 104 -12.51 -4.29 3.06
CA ASP A 104 -11.50 -3.25 2.87
C ASP A 104 -11.01 -3.16 1.41
N PRO A 105 -10.62 -1.95 0.95
CA PRO A 105 -10.54 -0.69 1.71
C PRO A 105 -11.89 0.02 1.94
N GLY A 106 -13.01 -0.62 1.54
CA GLY A 106 -14.35 -0.12 1.78
C GLY A 106 -14.81 0.92 0.75
N PRO A 107 -16.09 1.30 0.79
CA PRO A 107 -16.70 2.17 -0.22
C PRO A 107 -16.21 3.62 -0.17
N TYR A 108 -15.57 4.03 0.93
CA TYR A 108 -15.11 5.40 1.13
C TYR A 108 -13.64 5.61 0.69
N TRP A 109 -12.98 4.57 0.21
CA TRP A 109 -11.64 4.71 -0.36
C TRP A 109 -11.72 5.37 -1.74
N ASP A 110 -11.14 6.55 -1.86
CA ASP A 110 -11.14 7.35 -3.09
C ASP A 110 -10.03 6.85 -4.03
N TRP A 111 -10.36 5.84 -4.83
CA TRP A 111 -9.45 5.25 -5.81
C TRP A 111 -8.94 6.27 -6.83
N ASP A 112 -9.77 7.20 -7.28
CA ASP A 112 -9.37 8.20 -8.28
C ASP A 112 -8.34 9.16 -7.69
N ARG A 113 -8.55 9.61 -6.45
CA ARG A 113 -7.55 10.39 -5.71
C ARG A 113 -6.27 9.59 -5.51
N TYR A 114 -6.37 8.34 -5.07
CA TYR A 114 -5.21 7.52 -4.82
C TYR A 114 -4.36 7.34 -6.09
N LEU A 115 -4.97 6.95 -7.21
CA LEU A 115 -4.26 6.79 -8.47
C LEU A 115 -3.69 8.10 -9.03
N ARG A 116 -4.34 9.25 -8.81
CA ARG A 116 -3.76 10.56 -9.13
C ARG A 116 -2.49 10.83 -8.33
N LEU A 117 -2.49 10.53 -7.03
CA LEU A 117 -1.32 10.71 -6.17
C LEU A 117 -0.18 9.76 -6.56
N VAL A 118 -0.47 8.49 -6.83
CA VAL A 118 0.55 7.51 -7.25
C VAL A 118 1.22 7.94 -8.55
N ARG A 119 0.44 8.40 -9.55
CA ARG A 119 0.99 8.91 -10.82
C ARG A 119 1.82 10.17 -10.64
N ALA A 120 1.47 11.03 -9.68
CA ALA A 120 2.20 12.26 -9.41
C ALA A 120 3.51 12.04 -8.64
N ALA A 121 3.63 10.93 -7.91
CA ALA A 121 4.82 10.56 -7.15
C ALA A 121 5.83 9.71 -7.95
N ARG A 122 5.50 9.39 -9.22
CA ARG A 122 6.32 8.57 -10.13
C ARG A 122 7.38 9.38 -10.89
#